data_AF-A0A4Z0R6G7-F1
#
_entry.id   AF-A0A4Z0R6G7-F1
#
_cell.length_a   1.000
_cell.length_b   1.000
_cell.length_c   1.000
_cell.angle_alpha   90.00
_cell.angle_beta   90.00
_cell.angle_gamma   90.00
#
_symmetry.space_group_name_H-M   'P 1'
#
loop_
_entity.id
_entity.type
_entity.pdbx_description
1 polymer ?
#
loop_
_entity_poly.entity_id
_entity_poly.type
_entity_poly.pdbx_seq_one_letter_code
_entity_poly.pdbx_strand_id
1 'polypeptide(L)'
;MSIFVSMKRDDWLIIRFDYTEDRVKKIRSIVGRSWNQKERHWTIPFQHESVRNFYDLFAQEEIIVDKVVNDLIYDLIPELRYREYYNLLIEPQPIPPAQNVGI
;
A
#
# COMPACT_ATOMS: atom_id res chain seq x y z
N MET A 1 -4.09 -11.80 10.24
CA MET A 1 -5.23 -11.33 9.43
C MET A 1 -4.68 -10.39 8.37
N SER A 2 -4.87 -10.69 7.10
CA SER A 2 -4.23 -9.96 5.99
C SER A 2 -5.19 -8.95 5.36
N ILE A 3 -4.63 -7.99 4.63
CA ILE A 3 -5.39 -6.99 3.86
C ILE A 3 -5.23 -7.33 2.39
N PHE A 4 -6.33 -7.48 1.67
CA PHE A 4 -6.32 -7.81 0.25
C PHE A 4 -6.56 -6.57 -0.59
N VAL A 5 -5.71 -6.37 -1.60
CA VAL A 5 -5.75 -5.23 -2.52
C VAL A 5 -5.90 -5.73 -3.95
N SER A 6 -6.96 -5.26 -4.61
CA SER A 6 -7.27 -5.61 -6.00
C SER A 6 -7.68 -4.36 -6.79
N MET A 7 -7.53 -4.37 -8.11
CA MET A 7 -7.94 -3.23 -8.96
C MET A 7 -9.47 -3.21 -9.12
N LYS A 8 -10.04 -2.02 -9.05
CA LYS A 8 -11.37 -1.72 -9.59
C LYS A 8 -11.18 -1.00 -10.92
N ARG A 9 -12.12 -1.17 -11.85
CA ARG A 9 -12.19 -0.31 -13.04
C ARG A 9 -12.26 1.18 -12.61
N ASP A 10 -11.72 2.06 -13.45
CA ASP A 10 -11.72 3.53 -13.30
C ASP A 10 -10.71 4.12 -12.27
N ASP A 11 -9.50 3.55 -12.16
CA ASP A 11 -8.42 4.07 -11.28
C ASP A 11 -8.76 4.07 -9.77
N TRP A 12 -9.39 2.99 -9.31
CA TRP A 12 -9.65 2.77 -7.88
C TRP A 12 -9.07 1.44 -7.42
N LEU A 13 -8.54 1.40 -6.20
CA LEU A 13 -8.18 0.16 -5.53
C LEU A 13 -9.32 -0.29 -4.63
N ILE A 14 -9.61 -1.60 -4.64
CA ILE A 14 -10.48 -2.25 -3.67
C ILE A 14 -9.63 -2.79 -2.54
N ILE A 15 -10.00 -2.46 -1.31
CA ILE A 15 -9.35 -2.88 -0.08
C ILE A 15 -10.33 -3.74 0.73
N ARG A 16 -9.93 -4.97 1.04
CA ARG A 16 -10.70 -5.92 1.85
C ARG A 16 -9.89 -6.37 3.06
N PHE A 17 -10.51 -6.34 4.22
CA PHE A 17 -9.92 -6.83 5.47
C PHE A 17 -11.03 -7.14 6.47
N ASP A 18 -10.69 -7.92 7.51
CA ASP A 18 -11.60 -8.17 8.62
C ASP A 18 -11.90 -6.88 9.38
N TYR A 19 -13.18 -6.68 9.68
CA TYR A 19 -13.67 -5.46 10.30
C TYR A 19 -13.15 -5.34 11.75
N THR A 20 -12.19 -4.45 11.96
CA THR A 20 -11.77 -4.00 13.29
C THR A 20 -11.90 -2.49 13.38
N GLU A 21 -12.19 -1.97 14.57
CA GLU A 21 -12.33 -0.52 14.75
C GLU A 21 -11.08 0.25 14.33
N ASP A 22 -9.89 -0.31 14.60
CA ASP A 22 -8.61 0.29 14.25
C ASP A 22 -8.43 0.42 12.72
N ARG A 23 -8.65 -0.67 11.98
CA ARG A 23 -8.54 -0.66 10.51
C ARG A 23 -9.56 0.28 9.86
N VAL A 24 -10.77 0.32 10.41
CA VAL A 24 -11.82 1.22 9.95
C VAL A 24 -11.44 2.68 10.20
N LYS A 25 -10.84 3.00 11.36
CA LYS A 25 -10.32 4.34 11.65
C LYS A 25 -9.21 4.74 10.67
N LYS A 26 -8.23 3.85 10.44
CA LYS A 26 -7.13 4.05 9.46
C LYS A 26 -7.66 4.30 8.05
N ILE A 27 -8.50 3.43 7.50
CA ILE A 27 -8.94 3.62 6.10
C ILE A 27 -9.84 4.86 5.92
N ARG A 28 -10.58 5.26 6.97
CA ARG A 28 -11.40 6.47 6.94
C ARG A 28 -10.60 7.76 6.91
N SER A 29 -9.31 7.76 7.28
CA SER A 29 -8.46 8.94 7.17
C SER A 29 -7.86 9.14 5.77
N ILE A 30 -8.00 8.18 4.85
CA ILE A 30 -7.45 8.29 3.49
C ILE A 30 -8.34 9.19 2.63
N VAL A 31 -7.82 10.32 2.12
CA VAL A 31 -8.61 11.22 1.28
C VAL A 31 -9.14 10.51 0.03
N GLY A 32 -10.41 10.77 -0.31
CA GLY A 32 -11.09 10.18 -1.46
C GLY A 32 -11.66 8.78 -1.23
N ARG A 33 -11.45 8.14 -0.07
CA ARG A 33 -12.03 6.81 0.21
C ARG A 33 -13.55 6.76 0.09
N SER A 34 -14.07 5.60 -0.32
CA SER A 34 -15.49 5.29 -0.33
C SER A 34 -15.76 3.86 0.17
N TRP A 35 -16.84 3.68 0.93
CA TRP A 35 -17.31 2.38 1.40
C TRP A 35 -18.41 1.85 0.48
N ASN A 36 -18.24 0.65 -0.05
CA ASN A 36 -19.29 -0.06 -0.78
C ASN A 36 -20.05 -0.98 0.18
N GLN A 37 -21.25 -0.57 0.60
CA GLN A 37 -22.06 -1.34 1.54
C GLN A 37 -22.57 -2.67 0.94
N LYS A 38 -22.84 -2.71 -0.37
CA LYS A 38 -23.38 -3.89 -1.06
C LYS A 38 -22.33 -5.01 -1.12
N GLU A 39 -21.11 -4.67 -1.49
CA GLU A 39 -20.00 -5.62 -1.68
C GLU A 39 -19.03 -5.66 -0.51
N ARG A 40 -19.31 -4.89 0.55
CA ARG A 40 -18.58 -4.85 1.83
C ARG A 40 -17.07 -4.66 1.67
N HIS A 41 -16.67 -3.69 0.87
CA HIS A 41 -15.26 -3.34 0.71
C HIS A 41 -15.05 -1.84 0.70
N TRP A 42 -13.83 -1.43 1.04
CA TRP A 42 -13.39 -0.06 0.90
C TRP A 42 -12.79 0.14 -0.48
N THR A 43 -12.92 1.35 -1.00
CA THR A 43 -12.23 1.79 -2.21
C THR A 43 -11.41 3.03 -1.91
N ILE A 44 -10.21 3.11 -2.47
CA ILE A 44 -9.36 4.31 -2.42
C ILE A 44 -8.95 4.69 -3.85
N PRO A 45 -8.73 5.97 -4.16
CA PRO A 45 -8.22 6.38 -5.47
C PRO A 45 -6.85 5.75 -5.73
N PHE A 46 -6.60 5.29 -6.95
CA PHE A 46 -5.28 4.86 -7.41
C PHE A 46 -4.43 6.09 -7.77
N GLN A 47 -4.13 6.90 -6.75
CA GLN A 47 -3.33 8.12 -6.85
C GLN A 47 -2.16 8.03 -5.88
N HIS A 48 -1.03 8.64 -6.24
CA HIS A 48 0.22 8.55 -5.48
C HIS A 48 0.02 8.80 -3.97
N GLU A 49 -0.65 9.89 -3.59
CA GLU A 49 -0.88 10.23 -2.18
C GLU A 49 -1.77 9.23 -1.44
N SER A 50 -2.89 8.83 -2.05
CA SER A 50 -3.84 7.88 -1.46
C SER A 50 -3.20 6.51 -1.25
N VAL A 51 -2.47 6.01 -2.25
CA VAL A 51 -1.77 4.72 -2.19
C VAL A 51 -0.63 4.79 -1.18
N ARG A 52 0.19 5.85 -1.18
CA ARG A 52 1.26 6.02 -0.20
C ARG A 52 0.74 6.04 1.24
N ASN A 53 -0.29 6.85 1.49
CA ASN A 53 -0.91 6.96 2.81
C ASN A 53 -1.50 5.62 3.27
N PHE A 54 -2.11 4.85 2.35
CA PHE A 54 -2.55 3.48 2.65
C PHE A 54 -1.39 2.61 3.15
N TYR A 55 -0.29 2.52 2.39
CA TYR A 55 0.85 1.69 2.80
C TYR A 55 1.51 2.15 4.11
N ASP A 56 1.52 3.45 4.40
CA ASP A 56 2.07 3.97 5.66
C ASP A 56 1.16 3.64 6.86
N LEU A 57 -0.16 3.80 6.72
CA LEU A 57 -1.13 3.47 7.78
C LEU A 57 -1.16 1.99 8.13
N PHE A 58 -0.93 1.13 7.15
CA PHE A 58 -1.00 -0.32 7.27
C PHE A 58 0.38 -1.00 7.23
N ALA A 59 1.47 -0.25 7.45
CA ALA A 59 2.84 -0.74 7.35
C ALA A 59 3.19 -1.92 8.29
N GLN A 60 2.44 -2.09 9.38
CA GLN A 60 2.62 -3.17 10.36
C GLN A 60 1.67 -4.36 10.12
N GLU A 61 0.96 -4.35 9.00
CA GLU A 61 -0.01 -5.37 8.65
C GLU A 61 0.40 -6.07 7.36
N GLU A 62 0.05 -7.34 7.23
CA GLU A 62 0.31 -8.09 6.01
C GLU A 62 -0.66 -7.62 4.91
N ILE A 63 -0.11 -7.05 3.83
CA ILE A 63 -0.86 -6.60 2.66
C ILE A 63 -0.57 -7.57 1.51
N ILE A 64 -1.63 -8.17 0.97
CA ILE A 64 -1.59 -9.10 -0.14
C ILE A 64 -2.20 -8.40 -1.35
N VAL A 65 -1.40 -8.21 -2.39
CA VAL A 65 -1.77 -7.46 -3.58
C VAL A 65 -1.84 -8.39 -4.78
N ASP A 66 -2.87 -8.23 -5.60
CA ASP A 66 -2.94 -8.91 -6.90
C ASP A 66 -1.70 -8.56 -7.74
N LYS A 67 -1.06 -9.56 -8.36
CA LYS A 67 0.22 -9.39 -9.06
C LYS A 67 0.26 -8.19 -10.01
N VAL A 68 -0.74 -8.09 -10.90
CA VAL A 68 -0.84 -6.99 -11.89
C VAL A 68 -0.96 -5.63 -11.20
N VAL A 69 -1.68 -5.58 -10.08
CA VAL A 69 -1.85 -4.35 -9.30
C VAL A 69 -0.56 -3.97 -8.59
N ASN A 70 0.19 -4.96 -8.12
CA ASN A 70 1.47 -4.73 -7.48
C ASN A 70 2.47 -4.10 -8.45
N ASP A 71 2.54 -4.61 -9.69
CA ASP A 71 3.39 -4.03 -10.73
C ASP A 71 3.02 -2.56 -11.00
N LEU A 72 1.72 -2.25 -11.12
CA LEU A 72 1.24 -0.87 -11.30
C LEU A 72 1.55 0.03 -10.10
N ILE A 73 1.46 -0.48 -8.87
CA ILE A 73 1.81 0.26 -7.67
C ILE A 73 3.31 0.60 -7.68
N TYR A 74 4.17 -0.29 -8.16
CA TYR A 74 5.60 -0.02 -8.27
C TYR A 74 5.95 0.98 -9.37
N ASP A 75 5.16 1.03 -10.44
CA ASP A 75 5.31 2.08 -11.44
C ASP A 75 4.86 3.44 -10.86
N LEU A 76 3.83 3.46 -10.01
CA LEU A 76 3.32 4.67 -9.36
C LEU A 76 4.21 5.16 -8.21
N ILE A 77 4.72 4.23 -7.39
CA ILE A 77 5.50 4.49 -6.17
C ILE A 77 6.66 3.48 -6.11
N PRO A 78 7.75 3.74 -6.85
CA PRO A 78 8.90 2.83 -6.92
C PRO A 78 9.51 2.50 -5.54
N GLU A 79 9.36 3.40 -4.56
CA GLU A 79 9.94 3.24 -3.23
C GLU A 79 9.34 2.07 -2.44
N LEU A 80 8.10 1.66 -2.75
CA LEU A 80 7.45 0.53 -2.09
C LEU A 80 8.10 -0.81 -2.48
N ARG A 81 8.72 -0.88 -3.67
CA ARG A 81 9.47 -2.06 -4.11
C ARG A 81 10.63 -2.38 -3.17
N TYR A 82 11.29 -1.35 -2.64
CA TYR A 82 12.41 -1.53 -1.72
C TYR A 82 11.95 -2.01 -0.34
N ARG A 83 10.76 -1.63 0.12
CA ARG A 83 10.25 -2.10 1.43
C ARG A 83 10.11 -3.61 1.47
N GLU A 84 9.52 -4.23 0.44
CA GLU A 84 9.45 -5.69 0.34
C GLU A 84 10.83 -6.32 0.21
N TYR A 85 11.71 -5.75 -0.61
CA TYR A 85 13.08 -6.22 -0.80
C TYR A 85 13.89 -6.24 0.49
N TYR A 86 13.89 -5.16 1.28
CA TYR A 86 14.64 -5.09 2.53
C TYR A 86 14.00 -5.90 3.67
N ASN A 87 12.68 -6.09 3.66
CA ASN A 87 12.01 -6.97 4.63
C ASN A 87 12.33 -8.45 4.42
N LEU A 88 12.61 -8.87 3.17
CA LEU A 88 13.07 -10.22 2.84
C LEU A 88 14.55 -10.45 3.16
N LEU A 89 15.31 -9.38 3.36
CA LEU A 89 16.72 -9.40 3.74
C LEU A 89 16.86 -9.16 5.25
N ILE A 90 16.38 -10.08 6.09
CA ILE A 90 16.77 -10.14 7.51
C ILE A 90 18.24 -10.57 7.62
N GLU A 91 19.12 -9.73 7.10
CA GLU A 91 20.48 -9.42 7.54
C GLU A 91 20.71 -7.94 7.18
N PRO A 92 21.07 -7.05 8.13
CA PRO A 92 21.21 -5.64 7.86
C PRO A 92 22.33 -5.40 6.83
N GLN A 93 21.96 -5.06 5.60
CA GLN A 93 22.94 -4.63 4.61
C GLN A 93 23.38 -3.19 4.93
N PRO A 94 24.69 -2.88 4.84
CA PRO A 94 25.19 -1.55 5.13
C PRO A 94 24.51 -0.55 4.20
N ILE A 95 24.01 0.54 4.78
CA ILE A 95 23.49 1.70 4.04
C ILE A 95 24.51 2.02 2.95
N PRO A 96 24.15 2.00 1.64
CA PRO A 96 25.10 2.34 0.60
C PRO A 96 25.63 3.74 0.94
N PRO A 97 26.96 3.93 1.02
CA PRO A 97 27.51 5.24 1.33
C PRO A 97 26.90 6.22 0.34
N ALA A 98 26.35 7.32 0.88
CA ALA A 98 25.77 8.41 0.10
C ALA A 98 26.64 8.59 -1.14
N GLN A 99 26.03 8.43 -2.33
CA GLN A 99 26.75 8.62 -3.58
C GLN A 99 27.44 9.96 -3.45
N ASN A 100 28.78 9.93 -3.39
CA ASN A 100 29.59 11.12 -3.29
C ASN A 100 29.13 12.02 -4.44
N VAL A 101 28.35 13.05 -4.11
CA VAL A 101 28.12 14.18 -5.01
C VAL A 101 29.50 14.79 -5.11
N GLY A 102 30.20 14.39 -6.18
CA GLY A 102 31.52 14.88 -6.50
C GLY A 102 31.50 16.40 -6.51
N ILE A 103 32.45 16.94 -5.73
CA ILE A 103 33.18 18.20 -5.87
C ILE A 103 32.76 19.07 -7.06
#